data_AF-A0A961ASE2-F1
#
_entry.id   AF-A0A961ASE2-F1
#
_cell.length_a   1.000
_cell.length_b   1.000
_cell.length_c   1.000
_cell.angle_alpha   90.00
_cell.angle_beta   90.00
_cell.angle_gamma   90.00
#
_symmetry.space_group_name_H-M   'P 1'
#
loop_
_entity.id
_entity.type
_entity.pdbx_description
1 polymer ?
#
loop_
_entity_poly.entity_id
_entity_poly.type
_entity_poly.pdbx_seq_one_letter_code
_entity_poly.pdbx_strand_id
1 'polypeptide(L)'
;MNTASANSEPEPADLTRDLFEPMEGEPTLSHTFDTLLKKPGSVLYSLHHRETGSARLLRNLALTTIGCLAVFGLVLGFYSGGHQLWAAPLKVVIGVLGSALITLPSLYIFSCLNGLDITARSVAGVMAAAVCLLSLLLLGLAPVAWIFAQSTEQIAFFGFLVLVFWIVGLWFGLGLIFRAAGFLGVKRRFHLAIWAAIFTLVTLQMSTTLRPIIGESDHFLTGEKRFFLAHWLDHLDGDGAVENNGWKP
;
A
#
# COMPACT_ATOMS: atom_id res chain seq x y z
N MET A 1 37.73 -0.88 53.39
CA MET A 1 38.68 -0.52 52.31
C MET A 1 39.05 -1.82 51.62
N ASN A 2 38.75 -2.15 50.37
CA ASN A 2 38.33 -1.44 49.15
C ASN A 2 37.57 -2.47 48.30
N THR A 3 36.26 -2.35 48.07
CA THR A 3 35.63 -1.96 46.78
C THR A 3 36.37 -2.40 45.50
N ALA A 4 36.05 -3.59 44.99
CA ALA A 4 36.25 -3.93 43.58
C ALA A 4 35.01 -3.46 42.81
N SER A 5 35.12 -2.27 42.20
CA SER A 5 34.16 -1.73 41.24
C SER A 5 34.15 -2.64 40.01
N ALA A 6 33.14 -3.50 39.89
CA ALA A 6 32.84 -4.15 38.63
C ALA A 6 32.28 -3.08 37.69
N ASN A 7 33.16 -2.53 36.84
CA ASN A 7 32.76 -1.75 35.69
C ASN A 7 31.87 -2.64 34.81
N SER A 8 30.56 -2.46 34.91
CA SER A 8 29.61 -2.93 33.91
C SER A 8 29.92 -2.19 32.61
N GLU A 9 30.57 -2.85 31.67
CA GLU A 9 30.54 -2.45 30.26
C GLU A 9 29.07 -2.26 29.86
N PRO A 10 28.69 -1.15 29.21
CA PRO A 10 27.35 -1.04 28.66
C PRO A 10 27.21 -2.11 27.58
N GLU A 11 26.38 -3.10 27.85
CA GLU A 11 25.90 -4.08 26.87
C GLU A 11 25.51 -3.32 25.60
N PRO A 12 26.00 -3.71 24.41
CA PRO A 12 25.73 -2.96 23.20
C PRO A 12 24.22 -2.87 23.04
N ALA A 13 23.68 -1.65 23.11
CA ALA A 13 22.27 -1.37 22.94
C ALA A 13 21.78 -2.11 21.70
N ASP A 14 21.01 -3.18 21.93
CA ASP A 14 20.46 -4.02 20.88
C ASP A 14 19.41 -3.16 20.16
N LEU A 15 19.87 -2.41 19.16
CA LEU A 15 19.06 -1.52 18.32
C LEU A 15 17.84 -2.25 17.72
N THR A 16 17.91 -3.58 17.66
CA THR A 16 16.87 -4.49 17.18
C THR A 16 15.81 -4.78 18.24
N ARG A 17 16.08 -4.61 19.54
CA ARG A 17 15.09 -4.72 20.62
C ARG A 17 14.29 -3.43 20.80
N ASP A 18 14.93 -2.27 20.71
CA ASP A 18 14.27 -0.96 20.93
C ASP A 18 13.26 -0.57 19.83
N LEU A 19 13.34 -1.18 18.65
CA LEU A 19 12.34 -1.01 17.57
C LEU A 19 11.03 -1.78 17.83
N PHE A 20 11.00 -2.67 18.83
CA PHE A 20 9.95 -3.67 19.02
C PHE A 20 9.46 -3.77 20.48
N GLU A 21 9.33 -2.63 21.14
CA GLU A 21 8.63 -2.53 22.43
C GLU A 21 7.10 -2.65 22.25
N PRO A 22 6.36 -3.17 23.24
CA PRO A 22 4.89 -3.10 23.25
C PRO A 22 4.43 -1.64 23.10
N MET A 23 3.30 -1.42 22.42
CA MET A 23 2.76 -0.06 22.28
C MET A 23 2.49 0.52 23.67
N GLU A 24 3.22 1.57 24.05
CA GLU A 24 2.93 2.33 25.26
C GLU A 24 1.69 3.20 25.04
N GLY A 25 0.53 2.74 25.54
CA GLY A 25 -0.69 3.54 25.60
C GLY A 25 -1.91 2.96 24.87
N GLU A 26 -3.08 3.53 25.17
CA GLU A 26 -4.36 3.14 24.56
C GLU A 26 -4.31 3.30 23.03
N PRO A 27 -4.84 2.34 22.25
CA PRO A 27 -4.86 2.38 20.79
C PRO A 27 -5.80 3.51 20.31
N THR A 28 -5.28 4.72 20.29
CA THR A 28 -5.91 5.93 19.74
C THR A 28 -5.45 6.11 18.29
N LEU A 29 -6.27 6.72 17.43
CA LEU A 29 -5.98 6.88 16.00
C LEU A 29 -4.63 7.59 15.76
N SER A 30 -4.38 8.71 16.44
CA SER A 30 -3.13 9.47 16.32
C SER A 30 -1.92 8.69 16.83
N HIS A 31 -2.09 7.94 17.93
CA HIS A 31 -1.03 7.11 18.48
C HIS A 31 -0.70 5.92 17.56
N THR A 32 -1.72 5.32 16.95
CA THR A 32 -1.56 4.24 15.96
C THR A 32 -0.84 4.74 14.71
N PHE A 33 -1.18 5.94 14.25
CA PHE A 33 -0.52 6.62 13.13
C PHE A 33 0.96 6.90 13.44
N ASP A 34 1.24 7.55 14.56
CA ASP A 34 2.60 7.93 14.96
C ASP A 34 3.48 6.71 15.24
N THR A 35 2.90 5.67 15.85
CA THR A 35 3.58 4.40 16.11
C THR A 35 3.86 3.64 14.83
N LEU A 36 2.94 3.62 13.85
CA LEU A 36 3.19 2.95 12.57
C LEU A 36 4.30 3.64 11.77
N LEU A 37 4.40 4.97 11.85
CA LEU A 37 5.46 5.76 11.22
C LEU A 37 6.82 5.58 11.92
N LYS A 38 6.85 5.56 13.25
CA LYS A 38 8.09 5.52 14.05
C LYS A 38 8.60 4.10 14.31
N LYS A 39 7.70 3.17 14.65
CA LYS A 39 8.01 1.78 15.05
C LYS A 39 6.95 0.81 14.48
N PRO A 40 6.91 0.55 13.18
CA PRO A 40 5.92 -0.38 12.61
C PRO A 40 6.05 -1.82 13.15
N GLY A 41 7.21 -2.15 13.74
CA GLY A 41 7.45 -3.41 14.45
C GLY A 41 6.66 -3.59 15.75
N SER A 42 6.37 -2.51 16.50
CA SER A 42 5.60 -2.59 17.75
C SER A 42 4.11 -2.87 17.51
N VAL A 43 3.56 -2.36 16.40
CA VAL A 43 2.20 -2.68 15.93
C VAL A 43 2.10 -4.18 15.62
N LEU A 44 3.12 -4.74 14.96
CA LEU A 44 3.18 -6.17 14.68
C LEU A 44 3.28 -7.02 15.96
N TYR A 45 4.11 -6.59 16.91
CA TYR A 45 4.28 -7.27 18.20
C TYR A 45 2.97 -7.33 19.00
N SER A 46 2.27 -6.19 19.11
CA SER A 46 0.98 -6.08 19.81
C SER A 46 -0.16 -6.87 19.14
N LEU A 47 -0.10 -7.07 17.82
CA LEU A 47 -1.02 -7.95 17.09
C LEU A 47 -0.73 -9.44 17.30
N HIS A 48 0.53 -9.81 17.49
CA HIS A 48 0.94 -11.20 17.69
C HIS A 48 0.63 -11.71 19.11
N HIS A 49 0.88 -10.90 20.13
CA HIS A 49 0.70 -11.29 21.54
C HIS A 49 -0.77 -11.30 22.05
N ARG A 50 -1.77 -11.16 21.16
CA ARG A 50 -3.21 -11.24 21.49
C ARG A 50 -3.63 -10.39 22.69
N GLU A 51 -3.04 -9.21 22.87
CA GLU A 51 -3.49 -8.31 23.94
C GLU A 51 -4.93 -7.83 23.71
N THR A 52 -5.55 -7.40 24.81
CA THR A 52 -6.96 -6.99 24.99
C THR A 52 -7.30 -5.69 24.23
N GLY A 53 -7.07 -5.68 22.91
CA GLY A 53 -7.17 -4.48 22.08
C GLY A 53 -6.91 -4.69 20.58
N SER A 54 -6.46 -5.87 20.12
CA SER A 54 -6.08 -6.08 18.70
C SER A 54 -7.20 -5.79 17.70
N ALA A 55 -8.47 -6.02 18.05
CA ALA A 55 -9.60 -5.67 17.20
C ALA A 55 -9.80 -4.15 17.08
N ARG A 56 -9.56 -3.38 18.16
CA ARG A 56 -9.60 -1.91 18.12
C ARG A 56 -8.44 -1.38 17.29
N LEU A 57 -7.25 -1.96 17.42
CA LEU A 57 -6.08 -1.60 16.62
C LEU A 57 -6.30 -1.86 15.12
N LEU A 58 -6.83 -3.03 14.76
CA LEU A 58 -7.16 -3.35 13.37
C LEU A 58 -8.20 -2.38 12.80
N ARG A 59 -9.22 -2.05 13.58
CA ARG A 59 -10.22 -1.04 13.22
C ARG A 59 -9.57 0.33 13.00
N ASN A 60 -8.67 0.75 13.89
CA ASN A 60 -7.97 2.03 13.76
C ASN A 60 -7.09 2.07 12.51
N LEU A 61 -6.34 1.02 12.22
CA LEU A 61 -5.55 0.91 10.99
C LEU A 61 -6.43 1.01 9.74
N ALA A 62 -7.57 0.33 9.73
CA ALA A 62 -8.52 0.41 8.62
C ALA A 62 -9.10 1.83 8.46
N LEU A 63 -9.49 2.50 9.55
CA LEU A 63 -10.00 3.87 9.52
C LEU A 63 -8.95 4.86 9.03
N THR A 64 -7.72 4.77 9.54
CA THR A 64 -6.59 5.60 9.08
C THR A 64 -6.31 5.37 7.59
N THR A 65 -6.30 4.11 7.15
CA THR A 65 -6.12 3.75 5.74
C THR A 65 -7.19 4.39 4.85
N ILE A 66 -8.47 4.22 5.23
CA ILE A 66 -9.59 4.80 4.49
C ILE A 66 -9.46 6.32 4.40
N GLY A 67 -9.14 6.99 5.52
CA GLY A 67 -8.95 8.44 5.55
C GLY A 67 -7.81 8.90 4.63
N CYS A 68 -6.65 8.23 4.68
CA CYS A 68 -5.49 8.59 3.87
C CYS A 68 -5.74 8.38 2.38
N LEU A 69 -6.31 7.24 2.01
CA LEU A 69 -6.66 6.93 0.62
C LEU A 69 -7.77 7.85 0.09
N ALA A 70 -8.74 8.23 0.92
CA ALA A 70 -9.79 9.17 0.53
C ALA A 70 -9.22 10.56 0.24
N VAL A 71 -8.34 11.08 1.11
CA VAL A 71 -7.69 12.38 0.88
C VAL A 71 -6.79 12.33 -0.35
N PHE A 72 -5.98 11.28 -0.50
CA PHE A 72 -5.14 11.10 -1.69
C PHE A 72 -5.99 11.00 -2.98
N GLY A 73 -7.06 10.21 -2.97
CA GLY A 73 -7.95 10.07 -4.12
C GLY A 73 -8.75 11.33 -4.43
N LEU A 74 -9.03 12.18 -3.44
CA LEU A 74 -9.64 13.48 -3.63
C LEU A 74 -8.67 14.47 -4.30
N VAL A 75 -7.39 14.45 -3.90
CA VAL A 75 -6.30 15.16 -4.59
C VAL A 75 -6.20 14.74 -6.07
N LEU A 76 -6.33 13.44 -6.36
CA LEU A 76 -6.39 12.95 -7.74
C LEU A 76 -7.67 13.38 -8.47
N GLY A 77 -8.82 13.38 -7.79
CA GLY A 77 -10.12 13.75 -8.37
C GLY A 77 -10.19 15.21 -8.82
N PHE A 78 -9.49 16.11 -8.14
CA PHE A 78 -9.39 17.51 -8.55
C PHE A 78 -8.72 17.72 -9.91
N TYR A 79 -7.91 16.76 -10.38
CA TYR A 79 -7.36 16.78 -11.74
C TYR A 79 -8.43 16.48 -12.81
N SER A 80 -9.41 15.63 -12.49
CA SER A 80 -10.42 15.16 -13.46
C SER A 80 -11.59 16.12 -13.66
N GLY A 81 -11.87 17.01 -12.71
CA GLY A 81 -12.99 17.98 -12.76
C GLY A 81 -14.39 17.33 -12.68
N GLY A 82 -15.38 18.07 -12.15
CA GLY A 82 -16.81 17.71 -12.24
C GLY A 82 -17.35 16.67 -11.25
N HIS A 83 -18.49 16.02 -11.60
CA HIS A 83 -19.23 15.04 -10.78
C HIS A 83 -18.43 13.75 -10.45
N GLN A 84 -17.24 13.57 -11.05
CA GLN A 84 -16.33 12.45 -10.80
C GLN A 84 -15.43 12.64 -9.57
N LEU A 85 -15.45 13.82 -8.93
CA LEU A 85 -14.70 14.16 -7.71
C LEU A 85 -14.91 13.16 -6.57
N TRP A 86 -16.11 12.58 -6.45
CA TRP A 86 -16.43 11.58 -5.42
C TRP A 86 -16.14 10.14 -5.87
N ALA A 87 -16.17 9.88 -7.18
CA ALA A 87 -15.90 8.56 -7.73
C ALA A 87 -14.42 8.18 -7.61
N ALA A 88 -13.50 9.13 -7.79
CA ALA A 88 -12.06 8.91 -7.69
C ALA A 88 -11.61 8.38 -6.30
N PRO A 89 -11.90 9.05 -5.17
CA PRO A 89 -11.49 8.57 -3.84
C PRO A 89 -12.15 7.25 -3.48
N LEU A 90 -13.43 7.08 -3.79
CA LEU A 90 -14.14 5.83 -3.53
C LEU A 90 -13.50 4.65 -4.29
N LYS A 91 -13.15 4.84 -5.57
CA LYS A 91 -12.47 3.83 -6.38
C LYS A 91 -11.10 3.45 -5.82
N VAL A 92 -10.29 4.43 -5.38
CA VAL A 92 -8.96 4.16 -4.80
C VAL A 92 -9.08 3.35 -3.51
N VAL A 93 -10.00 3.74 -2.62
CA VAL A 93 -10.26 3.01 -1.36
C VAL A 93 -10.71 1.58 -1.66
N ILE A 94 -11.68 1.39 -2.55
CA ILE A 94 -12.20 0.07 -2.91
C ILE A 94 -11.13 -0.78 -3.60
N GLY A 95 -10.34 -0.20 -4.50
CA GLY A 95 -9.29 -0.90 -5.22
C GLY A 95 -8.22 -1.46 -4.28
N VAL A 96 -7.73 -0.65 -3.36
CA VAL A 96 -6.68 -1.06 -2.40
C VAL A 96 -7.23 -2.01 -1.34
N LEU A 97 -8.37 -1.69 -0.70
CA LEU A 97 -8.95 -2.55 0.34
C LEU A 97 -9.50 -3.85 -0.24
N GLY A 98 -10.11 -3.80 -1.42
CA GLY A 98 -10.60 -4.99 -2.14
C GLY A 98 -9.46 -5.93 -2.51
N SER A 99 -8.35 -5.39 -3.04
CA SER A 99 -7.14 -6.18 -3.32
C SER A 99 -6.58 -6.82 -2.06
N ALA A 100 -6.49 -6.07 -0.97
CA ALA A 100 -6.04 -6.58 0.32
C ALA A 100 -6.94 -7.71 0.85
N LEU A 101 -8.26 -7.56 0.74
CA LEU A 101 -9.22 -8.56 1.22
C LEU A 101 -9.17 -9.85 0.40
N ILE A 102 -9.08 -9.76 -0.92
CA ILE A 102 -9.01 -10.92 -1.82
C ILE A 102 -7.70 -11.70 -1.65
N THR A 103 -6.60 -11.01 -1.32
CA THR A 103 -5.26 -11.61 -1.18
C THR A 103 -4.93 -12.07 0.23
N LEU A 104 -5.74 -11.67 1.22
CA LEU A 104 -5.65 -12.08 2.63
C LEU A 104 -5.72 -13.61 2.83
N PRO A 105 -6.70 -14.36 2.28
CA PRO A 105 -6.75 -15.82 2.44
C PRO A 105 -5.50 -16.51 1.88
N SER A 106 -4.97 -16.01 0.75
CA SER A 106 -3.73 -16.51 0.17
C SER A 106 -2.53 -16.25 1.08
N LEU A 107 -2.42 -15.06 1.69
CA LEU A 107 -1.35 -14.74 2.65
C LEU A 107 -1.40 -15.69 3.86
N TYR A 108 -2.61 -16.00 4.35
CA TYR A 108 -2.80 -16.93 5.47
C TYR A 108 -2.30 -18.34 5.13
N ILE A 109 -2.71 -18.89 3.98
CA ILE A 109 -2.28 -20.22 3.52
C ILE A 109 -0.76 -20.29 3.37
N PHE A 110 -0.14 -19.31 2.71
CA PHE A 110 1.31 -19.30 2.54
C PHE A 110 2.05 -19.14 3.86
N SER A 111 1.47 -18.44 4.83
CA SER A 111 2.07 -18.33 6.15
C SER A 111 2.00 -19.65 6.93
N CYS A 112 0.88 -20.37 6.85
CA CYS A 112 0.77 -21.72 7.44
C CYS A 112 1.74 -22.72 6.76
N LEU A 113 1.88 -22.66 5.43
CA LEU A 113 2.84 -23.50 4.67
C LEU A 113 4.30 -23.23 5.06
N ASN A 114 4.61 -22.04 5.57
CA ASN A 114 5.93 -21.72 6.10
C ASN A 114 6.20 -22.32 7.49
N GLY A 115 5.26 -23.08 8.05
CA GLY A 115 5.37 -23.69 9.38
C GLY A 115 5.12 -22.70 10.51
N LEU A 116 4.50 -21.55 10.22
CA LEU A 116 4.10 -20.60 11.24
C LEU A 116 2.73 -20.97 11.82
N ASP A 117 2.67 -21.10 13.15
CA ASP A 117 1.43 -21.31 13.88
C ASP A 117 0.75 -19.96 14.20
N ILE A 118 0.40 -19.22 13.14
CA ILE A 118 -0.13 -17.86 13.27
C ILE A 118 -1.66 -17.81 13.17
N THR A 119 -2.27 -17.00 14.03
CA THR A 119 -3.71 -16.73 13.97
C THR A 119 -4.04 -15.87 12.74
N ALA A 120 -5.18 -16.10 12.08
CA ALA A 120 -5.67 -15.29 10.95
C ALA A 120 -5.73 -13.78 11.25
N ARG A 121 -5.98 -13.40 12.51
CA ARG A 121 -5.94 -11.99 12.97
C ARG A 121 -4.55 -11.36 12.89
N SER A 122 -3.50 -12.12 13.15
CA SER A 122 -2.12 -11.62 13.03
C SER A 122 -1.79 -11.34 11.56
N VAL A 123 -2.17 -12.24 10.66
CA VAL A 123 -2.06 -12.05 9.20
C VAL A 123 -2.85 -10.82 8.74
N ALA A 124 -4.10 -10.69 9.18
CA ALA A 124 -4.93 -9.54 8.87
C ALA A 124 -4.33 -8.23 9.40
N GLY A 125 -3.72 -8.26 10.59
CA GLY A 125 -3.04 -7.13 11.18
C GLY A 125 -1.77 -6.71 10.43
N VAL A 126 -0.95 -7.68 10.00
CA VAL A 126 0.24 -7.42 9.16
C VAL A 126 -0.17 -6.79 7.83
N MET A 127 -1.21 -7.35 7.20
CA MET A 127 -1.78 -6.81 5.96
C MET A 127 -2.29 -5.38 6.18
N ALA A 128 -3.10 -5.15 7.21
CA ALA A 128 -3.66 -3.84 7.50
C ALA A 128 -2.57 -2.80 7.80
N ALA A 129 -1.52 -3.18 8.53
CA ALA A 129 -0.36 -2.31 8.78
C ALA A 129 0.38 -1.98 7.49
N ALA A 130 0.58 -2.95 6.60
CA ALA A 130 1.24 -2.74 5.30
C ALA A 130 0.44 -1.82 4.38
N VAL A 131 -0.88 -2.02 4.31
CA VAL A 131 -1.78 -1.17 3.51
C VAL A 131 -1.91 0.22 4.11
N CYS A 132 -1.94 0.33 5.44
CA CYS A 132 -1.92 1.62 6.12
C CYS A 132 -0.62 2.38 5.82
N LEU A 133 0.54 1.74 5.92
CA LEU A 133 1.83 2.35 5.58
C LEU A 133 1.87 2.81 4.12
N LEU A 134 1.37 1.99 3.19
CA LEU A 134 1.21 2.37 1.78
C LEU A 134 0.35 3.63 1.65
N SER A 135 -0.82 3.68 2.31
CA SER A 135 -1.72 4.82 2.24
C SER A 135 -1.15 6.10 2.84
N LEU A 136 -0.35 5.98 3.91
CA LEU A 136 0.36 7.10 4.52
C LEU A 136 1.42 7.67 3.60
N LEU A 137 2.15 6.81 2.90
CA LEU A 137 3.17 7.23 1.95
C LEU A 137 2.53 7.94 0.75
N LEU A 138 1.41 7.41 0.26
CA LEU A 138 0.61 8.07 -0.78
C LEU A 138 0.09 9.44 -0.31
N LEU A 139 -0.42 9.52 0.92
CA LEU A 139 -0.85 10.79 1.49
C LEU A 139 0.30 11.79 1.63
N GLY A 140 1.50 11.35 2.02
CA GLY A 140 2.69 12.19 2.08
C GLY A 140 3.17 12.70 0.71
N LEU A 141 2.88 11.96 -0.36
CA LEU A 141 3.15 12.34 -1.75
C LEU A 141 1.99 13.12 -2.40
N ALA A 142 0.85 13.23 -1.74
CA ALA A 142 -0.32 13.98 -2.21
C ALA A 142 -0.02 15.45 -2.57
N PRO A 143 0.69 16.26 -1.76
CA PRO A 143 0.99 17.65 -2.14
C PRO A 143 1.88 17.76 -3.39
N VAL A 144 2.77 16.77 -3.60
CA VAL A 144 3.58 16.70 -4.82
C VAL A 144 2.68 16.38 -6.01
N ALA A 145 1.82 15.36 -5.89
CA ALA A 145 0.84 15.00 -6.91
C ALA A 145 -0.05 16.20 -7.28
N TRP A 146 -0.50 16.97 -6.29
CA TRP A 146 -1.31 18.17 -6.48
C TRP A 146 -0.62 19.23 -7.35
N ILE A 147 0.64 19.55 -7.05
CA ILE A 147 1.39 20.57 -7.79
C ILE A 147 1.58 20.14 -9.26
N PHE A 148 1.89 18.87 -9.48
CA PHE A 148 2.03 18.33 -10.85
C PHE A 148 0.70 18.25 -11.59
N ALA A 149 -0.41 17.98 -10.89
CA ALA A 149 -1.75 18.01 -11.46
C ALA A 149 -2.09 19.42 -11.99
N GLN A 150 -1.68 20.48 -11.29
CA GLN A 150 -1.89 21.86 -11.75
C GLN A 150 -0.93 22.29 -12.86
N SER A 151 0.25 21.66 -12.94
CA SER A 151 1.31 22.05 -13.89
C SER A 151 1.28 21.29 -15.21
N THR A 152 0.49 20.21 -15.31
CA THR A 152 0.54 19.28 -16.46
C THR A 152 -0.85 18.97 -17.03
N GLU A 153 -1.08 19.29 -18.30
CA GLU A 153 -2.31 18.90 -19.00
C GLU A 153 -2.24 17.48 -19.61
N GLN A 154 -1.05 16.85 -19.61
CA GLN A 154 -0.86 15.50 -20.14
C GLN A 154 -1.26 14.41 -19.13
N ILE A 155 -2.38 13.76 -19.42
CA ILE A 155 -2.93 12.62 -18.66
C ILE A 155 -1.91 11.48 -18.49
N ALA A 156 -1.15 11.17 -19.54
CA ALA A 156 -0.19 10.08 -19.53
C ALA A 156 0.96 10.31 -18.53
N PHE A 157 1.50 11.53 -18.50
CA PHE A 157 2.55 11.92 -17.57
C PHE A 157 2.05 11.88 -16.12
N PHE A 158 0.86 12.43 -15.86
CA PHE A 158 0.26 12.42 -14.54
C PHE A 158 -0.02 10.98 -14.05
N GLY A 159 -0.54 10.12 -14.92
CA GLY A 159 -0.76 8.70 -14.63
C GLY A 159 0.53 7.95 -14.31
N PHE A 160 1.62 8.22 -15.03
CA PHE A 160 2.93 7.65 -14.74
C PHE A 160 3.46 8.10 -13.38
N LEU A 161 3.34 9.40 -13.04
CA LEU A 161 3.75 9.93 -11.74
C LEU A 161 3.02 9.25 -10.59
N VAL A 162 1.70 9.13 -10.69
CA VAL A 162 0.86 8.44 -9.68
C VAL A 162 1.22 6.96 -9.59
N LEU A 163 1.52 6.30 -10.71
CA LEU A 163 1.98 4.92 -10.74
C LEU A 163 3.33 4.77 -9.99
N VAL A 164 4.26 5.69 -10.19
CA VAL A 164 5.54 5.71 -9.46
C VAL A 164 5.31 5.86 -7.96
N PHE A 165 4.46 6.81 -7.54
CA PHE A 165 4.11 6.98 -6.12
C PHE A 165 3.51 5.71 -5.51
N TRP A 166 2.63 5.04 -6.27
CA TRP A 166 2.06 3.75 -5.87
C TRP A 166 3.10 2.64 -5.78
N ILE A 167 4.03 2.52 -6.74
CA ILE A 167 5.12 1.52 -6.68
C ILE A 167 5.99 1.75 -5.45
N VAL A 168 6.33 2.99 -5.13
CA VAL A 168 7.12 3.32 -3.93
C VAL A 168 6.34 2.92 -2.67
N GLY A 169 5.06 3.28 -2.56
CA GLY A 169 4.21 2.87 -1.45
C GLY A 169 4.08 1.36 -1.29
N LEU A 170 3.91 0.65 -2.41
CA LEU A 170 3.84 -0.80 -2.47
C LEU A 170 5.14 -1.46 -2.01
N TRP A 171 6.28 -0.93 -2.45
CA TRP A 171 7.59 -1.45 -2.06
C TRP A 171 7.82 -1.35 -0.54
N PHE A 172 7.47 -0.21 0.08
CA PHE A 172 7.54 -0.06 1.54
C PHE A 172 6.53 -0.95 2.27
N GLY A 173 5.28 -1.03 1.79
CA GLY A 173 4.24 -1.90 2.36
C GLY A 173 4.63 -3.37 2.32
N LEU A 174 5.10 -3.87 1.17
CA LEU A 174 5.62 -5.23 1.04
C LEU A 174 6.86 -5.46 1.90
N GLY A 175 7.78 -4.48 1.93
CA GLY A 175 8.96 -4.50 2.79
C GLY A 175 8.59 -4.71 4.27
N LEU A 176 7.50 -4.10 4.74
CA LEU A 176 6.97 -4.34 6.09
C LEU A 176 6.53 -5.80 6.29
N ILE A 177 5.83 -6.40 5.31
CA ILE A 177 5.41 -7.80 5.38
C ILE A 177 6.62 -8.74 5.42
N PHE A 178 7.65 -8.48 4.61
CA PHE A 178 8.87 -9.28 4.63
C PHE A 178 9.64 -9.14 5.95
N ARG A 179 9.70 -7.94 6.54
CA ARG A 179 10.27 -7.72 7.89
C ARG A 179 9.48 -8.47 8.94
N ALA A 180 8.14 -8.42 8.87
CA ALA A 180 7.24 -9.14 9.76
C ALA A 180 7.44 -10.66 9.68
N ALA A 181 7.59 -11.19 8.47
CA ALA A 181 7.88 -12.60 8.25
C ALA A 181 9.26 -13.01 8.81
N GLY A 182 10.27 -12.14 8.70
CA GLY A 182 11.57 -12.35 9.34
C GLY A 182 11.45 -12.47 10.86
N PHE A 183 10.67 -11.58 11.48
CA PHE A 183 10.41 -11.60 12.93
C PHE A 183 9.68 -12.88 13.38
N LEU A 184 8.70 -13.33 12.60
CA LEU A 184 7.94 -14.55 12.89
C LEU A 184 8.76 -15.84 12.69
N GLY A 185 10.00 -15.74 12.19
CA GLY A 185 10.87 -16.90 11.99
C GLY A 185 10.57 -17.69 10.72
N VAL A 186 10.01 -17.04 9.68
CA VAL A 186 9.75 -17.68 8.39
C VAL A 186 11.06 -18.15 7.76
N LYS A 187 11.21 -19.48 7.64
CA LYS A 187 12.40 -20.12 7.05
C LYS A 187 12.47 -19.98 5.52
N ARG A 188 11.33 -19.92 4.82
CA ARG A 188 11.26 -19.90 3.34
C ARG A 188 10.57 -18.66 2.80
N ARG A 189 11.35 -17.61 2.57
CA ARG A 189 10.86 -16.34 1.99
C ARG A 189 10.26 -16.46 0.58
N PHE A 190 10.52 -17.57 -0.12
CA PHE A 190 10.04 -17.82 -1.48
C PHE A 190 8.50 -17.82 -1.60
N HIS A 191 7.78 -18.47 -0.68
CA HIS A 191 6.31 -18.51 -0.73
C HIS A 191 5.69 -17.11 -0.54
N LEU A 192 6.31 -16.30 0.33
CA LEU A 192 5.91 -14.91 0.52
C LEU A 192 6.27 -14.03 -0.68
N ALA A 193 7.38 -14.32 -1.37
CA ALA A 193 7.73 -13.63 -2.61
C ALA A 193 6.74 -13.92 -3.73
N ILE A 194 6.30 -15.17 -3.89
CA ILE A 194 5.23 -15.53 -4.84
C ILE A 194 3.94 -14.79 -4.48
N TRP A 195 3.58 -14.81 -3.20
CA TRP A 195 2.40 -14.09 -2.73
C TRP A 195 2.49 -12.59 -3.01
N ALA A 196 3.64 -11.98 -2.76
CA ALA A 196 3.86 -10.56 -3.03
C ALA A 196 3.72 -10.25 -4.53
N ALA A 197 4.23 -11.12 -5.40
CA ALA A 197 4.02 -10.99 -6.85
C ALA A 197 2.53 -11.07 -7.23
N ILE A 198 1.78 -12.02 -6.65
CA ILE A 198 0.33 -12.14 -6.86
C ILE A 198 -0.38 -10.89 -6.35
N PHE A 199 -0.03 -10.40 -5.16
CA PHE A 199 -0.60 -9.18 -4.57
C PHE A 199 -0.36 -7.95 -5.46
N THR A 200 0.88 -7.79 -5.95
CA THR A 200 1.23 -6.72 -6.90
C THR A 200 0.40 -6.84 -8.17
N LEU A 201 0.30 -8.03 -8.76
CA LEU A 201 -0.48 -8.26 -9.97
C LEU A 201 -1.98 -7.98 -9.78
N VAL A 202 -2.58 -8.45 -8.68
CA VAL A 202 -4.00 -8.22 -8.35
C VAL A 202 -4.25 -6.74 -8.10
N THR A 203 -3.39 -6.07 -7.34
CA THR A 203 -3.55 -4.65 -7.04
C THR A 203 -3.40 -3.81 -8.32
N LEU A 204 -2.42 -4.14 -9.16
CA LEU A 204 -2.25 -3.51 -10.47
C LEU A 204 -3.47 -3.79 -11.34
N GLN A 205 -3.95 -5.03 -11.42
CA GLN A 205 -5.16 -5.38 -12.18
C GLN A 205 -6.38 -4.58 -11.71
N MET A 206 -6.59 -4.44 -10.40
CA MET A 206 -7.69 -3.65 -9.85
C MET A 206 -7.56 -2.17 -10.20
N SER A 207 -6.34 -1.60 -10.13
CA SER A 207 -6.08 -0.23 -10.60
C SER A 207 -6.38 -0.03 -12.09
N THR A 208 -6.26 -1.08 -12.91
CA THR A 208 -6.45 -1.02 -14.37
C THR A 208 -7.88 -1.35 -14.83
N THR A 209 -8.58 -2.19 -14.09
CA THR A 209 -9.98 -2.60 -14.38
C THR A 209 -10.96 -1.45 -14.17
N LEU A 210 -10.54 -0.38 -13.47
CA LEU A 210 -11.38 0.74 -13.07
C LEU A 210 -11.36 1.97 -14.01
N ARG A 211 -10.86 1.85 -15.25
CA ARG A 211 -10.84 3.00 -16.19
C ARG A 211 -12.26 3.46 -16.58
N PRO A 212 -12.51 4.78 -16.62
CA PRO A 212 -11.55 5.87 -16.50
C PRO A 212 -11.48 6.43 -15.07
N ILE A 213 -10.26 6.61 -14.54
CA ILE A 213 -9.99 7.52 -13.41
C ILE A 213 -9.39 8.84 -13.92
N ILE A 214 -8.90 8.87 -15.16
CA ILE A 214 -8.46 10.08 -15.83
C ILE A 214 -8.95 10.01 -17.28
N GLY A 215 -9.79 10.97 -17.67
CA GLY A 215 -10.37 11.11 -19.01
C GLY A 215 -11.90 11.03 -19.01
N GLU A 216 -12.55 12.05 -19.58
CA GLU A 216 -13.95 11.98 -19.98
C GLU A 216 -14.09 10.89 -21.06
N SER A 217 -14.82 9.84 -20.74
CA SER A 217 -15.48 9.04 -21.76
C SER A 217 -16.93 8.85 -21.33
N ASP A 218 -17.85 9.34 -22.15
CA ASP A 218 -19.32 9.26 -21.99
C ASP A 218 -19.89 7.82 -22.01
N HIS A 219 -19.03 6.80 -22.03
CA HIS A 219 -19.42 5.41 -21.94
C HIS A 219 -19.03 4.81 -20.59
N PHE A 220 -20.04 4.54 -19.77
CA PHE A 220 -19.92 3.89 -18.45
C PHE A 220 -19.33 2.46 -18.50
N LEU A 221 -19.21 1.88 -19.70
CA LEU A 221 -18.65 0.54 -19.95
C LEU A 221 -17.97 0.51 -21.34
N THR A 222 -16.69 0.83 -21.44
CA THR A 222 -15.88 0.47 -22.61
C THR A 222 -15.56 -1.03 -22.55
N GLY A 223 -16.08 -1.79 -23.52
CA GLY A 223 -16.10 -3.25 -23.57
C GLY A 223 -14.76 -3.97 -23.84
N GLU A 224 -13.62 -3.26 -23.86
CA GLU A 224 -12.32 -3.90 -24.06
C GLU A 224 -11.47 -3.90 -22.79
N LYS A 225 -11.38 -5.07 -22.15
CA LYS A 225 -10.43 -5.35 -21.08
C LYS A 225 -9.00 -5.41 -21.66
N ARG A 226 -8.34 -4.25 -21.79
CA ARG A 226 -6.92 -4.18 -22.17
C ARG A 226 -6.01 -4.06 -20.94
N PHE A 227 -4.91 -4.80 -20.97
CA PHE A 227 -3.81 -4.67 -20.01
C PHE A 227 -3.22 -3.26 -20.07
N PHE A 228 -2.89 -2.65 -18.93
CA PHE A 228 -2.39 -1.28 -18.85
C PHE A 228 -1.10 -1.05 -19.65
N LEU A 229 -0.22 -2.04 -19.69
CA LEU A 229 0.96 -2.03 -20.55
C LEU A 229 0.61 -2.03 -22.04
N ALA A 230 -0.43 -2.76 -22.45
CA ALA A 230 -0.86 -2.81 -23.85
C ALA A 230 -1.44 -1.46 -24.31
N HIS A 231 -2.27 -0.83 -23.47
CA HIS A 231 -2.80 0.51 -23.77
C HIS A 231 -1.71 1.60 -23.76
N TRP A 232 -0.69 1.44 -22.91
CA TRP A 232 0.44 2.35 -22.85
C TRP A 232 1.42 2.16 -24.02
N LEU A 233 1.67 0.91 -24.46
CA LEU A 233 2.41 0.63 -25.69
C LEU A 233 1.68 1.20 -26.91
N ASP A 234 0.36 1.02 -26.99
CA ASP A 234 -0.45 1.59 -28.08
C ASP A 234 -0.38 3.14 -28.12
N HIS A 235 -0.24 3.80 -26.96
CA HIS A 235 -0.09 5.27 -26.90
C HIS A 235 1.34 5.75 -27.16
N LEU A 236 2.36 4.90 -26.98
CA LEU A 236 3.75 5.23 -27.32
C LEU A 236 4.08 4.93 -28.78
N ASP A 237 3.52 3.85 -29.35
CA ASP A 237 3.67 3.50 -30.76
C ASP A 237 2.79 4.39 -31.67
N GLY A 238 1.80 5.09 -31.09
CA GLY A 238 0.87 5.98 -31.79
C GLY A 238 1.46 7.30 -32.30
N ASP A 239 2.67 7.69 -31.89
CA ASP A 239 3.39 8.87 -32.42
C ASP A 239 4.29 8.53 -33.64
N GLY A 240 4.26 7.29 -34.14
CA GLY A 240 5.21 6.81 -35.16
C GLY A 240 4.64 6.30 -36.50
N ALA A 241 3.33 6.09 -36.64
CA ALA A 241 2.70 5.70 -37.91
C ALA A 241 1.18 5.96 -37.79
N VAL A 242 0.57 6.88 -38.52
CA VAL A 242 0.31 6.78 -39.96
C VAL A 242 0.28 8.18 -40.59
N GLU A 243 1.38 8.58 -41.20
CA GLU A 243 1.35 9.41 -42.41
C GLU A 243 1.52 8.47 -43.60
N ASN A 244 0.45 8.20 -44.34
CA ASN A 244 0.50 7.91 -45.78
C ASN A 244 -0.92 7.80 -46.38
N ASN A 245 -1.30 8.88 -47.06
CA ASN A 245 -1.71 8.92 -48.48
C ASN A 245 -2.77 7.93 -48.99
N GLY A 246 -3.92 8.46 -49.44
CA GLY A 246 -4.82 7.72 -50.33
C GLY A 246 -6.20 8.32 -50.61
N TRP A 247 -6.24 9.37 -51.44
CA TRP A 247 -7.36 9.91 -52.23
C TRP A 247 -8.46 8.88 -52.66
N LYS A 248 -9.73 9.08 -52.25
CA LYS A 248 -10.95 9.51 -53.02
C LYS A 248 -11.55 8.48 -54.03
N PRO A 249 -12.79 8.63 -54.54
CA PRO A 249 -13.65 9.83 -54.65
C PRO A 249 -14.80 9.94 -53.63
#